data_AF-A0A453P125-F1
#
_entry.id   AF-A0A453P125-F1
#
_cell.length_a   1.000
_cell.length_b   1.000
_cell.length_c   1.000
_cell.angle_alpha   90.00
_cell.angle_beta   90.00
_cell.angle_gamma   90.00
#
_symmetry.space_group_name_H-M   'P 1'
#
loop_
_entity.id
_entity.type
_entity.pdbx_description
1 polymer ?
#
loop_
_entity_poly.entity_id
_entity_poly.type
_entity_poly.pdbx_seq_one_letter_code
_entity_poly.pdbx_strand_id
1 'polypeptide(L)'
;MLNVHLRTVTRICNLAKRQLTACQEVDVSSKKNKSGRKRKELDLSRTATIPLNKRRTIRPLARCLGVPRSTLHDRFQLQELKRITSTIKPTLKPQNKTARLKFCLSMMDERWISSPWPSFKPMTNMVHIDEKWYDMTRVKSSYYVLLGEEEPNRTMHKLIVLGR
;
A
#
# COMPACT_ATOMS: atom_id res chain seq x y z
N MET A 1 -28.21 0.37 -42.82
CA MET A 1 -28.23 1.85 -42.65
C MET A 1 -27.96 2.19 -41.20
N LEU A 2 -27.17 3.22 -40.91
CA LEU A 2 -26.91 3.65 -39.53
C LEU A 2 -28.21 4.23 -38.92
N ASN A 3 -28.67 3.69 -37.80
CA ASN A 3 -29.87 4.15 -37.09
C ASN A 3 -29.60 5.47 -36.33
N VAL A 4 -29.40 6.55 -37.08
CA VAL A 4 -29.07 7.89 -36.53
C VAL A 4 -29.81 8.96 -37.33
N HIS A 5 -30.26 10.00 -36.62
CA HIS A 5 -30.96 11.12 -37.23
C HIS A 5 -30.11 11.83 -38.31
N LEU A 6 -30.73 12.25 -39.42
CA LEU A 6 -30.06 12.92 -40.55
C LEU A 6 -29.15 14.07 -40.10
N ARG A 7 -29.63 14.90 -39.17
CA ARG A 7 -28.87 16.03 -38.60
C ARG A 7 -27.52 15.61 -37.99
N THR A 8 -27.42 14.41 -37.43
CA THR A 8 -26.18 13.85 -36.89
C THR A 8 -25.22 13.49 -38.02
N VAL A 9 -25.71 12.87 -39.08
CA VAL A 9 -24.94 12.52 -40.28
C VAL A 9 -24.40 13.79 -40.96
N THR A 10 -25.27 14.78 -41.21
CA THR A 10 -24.88 16.06 -41.81
C THR A 10 -23.82 16.78 -40.97
N ARG A 11 -23.98 16.80 -39.64
CA ARG A 11 -22.99 17.41 -38.73
C ARG A 11 -21.63 16.71 -38.82
N ILE A 12 -21.59 15.38 -38.85
CA ILE A 12 -20.35 14.60 -38.97
C ILE A 12 -19.69 14.86 -40.32
N CYS A 13 -20.43 14.80 -41.43
CA CYS A 13 -19.90 15.07 -42.76
C CYS A 13 -19.34 16.50 -42.89
N ASN A 14 -20.04 17.51 -42.35
CA ASN A 14 -19.55 18.89 -42.37
C ASN A 14 -18.29 19.08 -41.52
N LEU A 15 -18.15 18.34 -40.41
CA LEU A 15 -16.93 18.34 -39.60
C LEU A 15 -15.74 17.77 -40.39
N ALA A 16 -15.94 16.62 -41.04
CA ALA A 16 -14.91 15.98 -41.86
C ALA A 16 -14.46 16.86 -43.03
N LYS A 17 -15.40 17.50 -43.74
CA LYS A 17 -15.08 18.45 -44.82
C LYS A 17 -14.18 19.60 -44.34
N ARG A 18 -14.48 20.18 -43.16
CA ARG A 18 -13.66 21.26 -42.56
C ARG A 18 -12.24 20.79 -42.23
N GLN A 19 -12.08 19.58 -41.71
CA GLN A 19 -10.76 19.00 -41.40
C GLN A 19 -9.94 18.78 -42.68
N LEU A 20 -10.57 18.26 -43.74
CA LEU A 20 -9.94 18.08 -45.05
C LEU A 20 -9.49 19.42 -45.66
N THR A 21 -10.32 20.47 -45.59
CA THR A 21 -9.95 21.81 -46.07
C THR A 21 -8.78 22.41 -45.28
N ALA A 22 -8.69 22.09 -43.99
CA ALA A 22 -7.58 22.51 -43.13
C ALA A 22 -6.33 21.61 -43.24
N CYS A 23 -6.30 20.65 -44.16
CA CYS A 23 -5.26 19.63 -44.30
C CYS A 23 -4.94 18.89 -42.97
N GLN A 24 -5.94 18.69 -42.12
CA GLN A 24 -5.84 17.94 -40.86
C GLN A 24 -6.37 16.52 -41.04
N GLU A 25 -5.83 15.59 -40.25
CA GLU A 25 -6.36 14.23 -40.16
C GLU A 25 -7.83 14.26 -39.70
N VAL A 26 -8.68 13.48 -40.38
CA VAL A 26 -10.14 13.48 -40.14
C VAL A 26 -10.45 12.70 -38.86
N ASP A 27 -10.67 13.41 -37.77
CA ASP A 27 -11.14 12.86 -36.49
C ASP A 27 -12.60 13.28 -36.22
N VAL A 28 -13.52 12.31 -36.36
CA VAL A 28 -14.96 12.44 -36.04
C VAL A 28 -15.36 11.74 -34.73
N SER A 29 -14.39 11.42 -33.88
CA SER A 29 -14.63 10.77 -32.59
C SER A 29 -15.53 11.61 -31.66
N SER A 30 -16.19 10.92 -30.73
CA SER A 30 -17.07 11.56 -29.76
C SER A 30 -16.29 12.51 -28.84
N LYS A 31 -16.64 13.79 -28.87
CA LYS A 31 -16.06 14.81 -27.97
C LYS A 31 -16.68 14.80 -26.57
N LYS A 32 -17.57 13.84 -26.26
CA LYS A 32 -18.23 13.75 -24.95
C LYS A 32 -17.26 13.62 -23.78
N ASN A 33 -16.07 13.07 -24.00
CA ASN A 33 -15.05 12.90 -22.95
C ASN A 33 -14.20 14.17 -22.72
N LYS A 34 -14.42 15.24 -23.51
CA LYS A 34 -13.70 16.52 -23.37
C LYS A 34 -14.43 17.52 -22.46
N SER A 35 -15.59 17.15 -21.92
CA SER A 35 -16.38 17.97 -21.00
C SER A 35 -16.07 17.64 -19.54
N GLY A 36 -16.31 18.60 -18.64
CA GLY A 36 -16.11 18.45 -17.19
C GLY A 36 -14.99 19.32 -16.63
N ARG A 37 -14.89 19.32 -15.29
CA ARG A 37 -13.92 20.12 -14.54
C ARG A 37 -12.49 19.65 -14.84
N LYS A 38 -11.64 20.56 -15.29
CA LYS A 38 -10.21 20.29 -15.46
C LYS A 38 -9.55 20.08 -14.11
N ARG A 39 -8.58 19.15 -14.08
CA ARG A 39 -7.80 18.88 -12.87
C ARG A 39 -6.88 20.06 -12.60
N LYS A 40 -6.76 20.43 -11.32
CA LYS A 40 -5.76 21.41 -10.90
C LYS A 40 -4.41 20.71 -10.80
N GLU A 41 -3.37 21.31 -11.36
CA GLU A 41 -2.01 20.85 -11.14
C GLU A 41 -1.71 20.86 -9.63
N LEU A 42 -1.08 19.79 -9.16
CA LEU A 42 -0.74 19.59 -7.78
C LEU A 42 0.66 19.02 -7.74
N ASP A 43 1.56 19.77 -7.14
CA ASP A 43 2.94 19.34 -6.97
C ASP A 43 3.03 18.34 -5.82
N LEU A 44 3.15 17.05 -6.18
CA LEU A 44 3.34 15.95 -5.25
C LEU A 44 4.81 15.78 -4.82
N SER A 45 5.77 16.43 -5.48
CA SER A 45 7.20 16.26 -5.16
C SER A 45 7.51 16.65 -3.71
N ARG A 46 6.81 17.67 -3.19
CA ARG A 46 6.87 18.11 -1.79
C ARG A 46 6.57 17.01 -0.77
N THR A 47 5.91 15.93 -1.18
CA THR A 47 5.68 14.78 -0.28
C THR A 47 7.00 14.19 0.20
N ALA A 48 8.04 14.12 -0.64
CA ALA A 48 9.36 13.60 -0.29
C ALA A 48 10.08 14.39 0.82
N THR A 49 9.73 15.67 1.02
CA THR A 49 10.30 16.51 2.09
C THR A 49 9.60 16.32 3.44
N ILE A 50 8.34 15.87 3.45
CA ILE A 50 7.53 15.74 4.66
C ILE A 50 8.05 14.57 5.50
N PRO A 51 8.16 14.63 6.83
CA PRO A 51 8.62 13.47 7.60
C PRO A 51 7.60 12.30 7.56
N LEU A 52 8.10 11.05 7.55
CA LEU A 52 7.28 9.83 7.42
C LEU A 52 6.15 9.72 8.44
N ASN A 53 6.34 10.22 9.66
CA ASN A 53 5.32 10.23 10.70
C ASN A 53 4.03 10.98 10.28
N LYS A 54 4.15 12.03 9.45
CA LYS A 54 3.03 12.81 8.91
C LYS A 54 2.46 12.23 7.61
N ARG A 55 3.11 11.25 6.99
CA ARG A 55 2.64 10.57 5.76
C ARG A 55 1.82 9.30 6.00
N ARG A 56 1.46 9.00 7.25
CA ARG A 56 0.80 7.71 7.60
C ARG A 56 -0.63 7.59 7.09
N THR A 57 -1.34 8.70 7.07
CA THR A 57 -2.72 8.77 6.58
C THR A 57 -2.88 9.97 5.64
N ILE A 58 -3.87 9.91 4.76
CA ILE A 58 -4.12 10.96 3.76
C ILE A 58 -4.38 12.31 4.45
N ARG A 59 -5.06 12.31 5.60
CA ARG A 59 -5.44 13.55 6.30
C ARG A 59 -4.24 14.41 6.77
N PRO A 60 -3.27 13.90 7.56
CA PRO A 60 -2.08 14.66 7.94
C PRO A 60 -1.20 14.99 6.75
N LEU A 61 -1.10 14.10 5.75
CA LEU A 61 -0.34 14.38 4.53
C LEU A 61 -0.95 15.57 3.76
N ALA A 62 -2.27 15.55 3.57
CA ALA A 62 -3.01 16.62 2.91
C ALA A 62 -2.84 17.96 3.65
N ARG A 63 -2.90 17.93 4.98
CA ARG A 63 -2.65 19.12 5.82
C ARG A 63 -1.24 19.68 5.60
N CYS A 64 -0.22 18.83 5.52
CA CYS A 64 1.16 19.27 5.28
C CYS A 64 1.38 19.82 3.87
N LEU A 65 0.69 19.26 2.88
CA LEU A 65 0.71 19.74 1.50
C LEU A 65 -0.13 21.01 1.30
N GLY A 66 -1.02 21.34 2.24
CA GLY A 66 -1.96 22.47 2.11
C GLY A 66 -3.12 22.18 1.15
N VAL A 67 -3.46 20.91 0.94
CA VAL A 67 -4.50 20.49 -0.01
C VAL A 67 -5.69 19.84 0.69
N PRO A 68 -6.90 19.89 0.13
CA PRO A 68 -8.03 19.15 0.67
C PRO A 68 -7.77 17.63 0.67
N ARG A 69 -8.26 16.95 1.72
CA ARG A 69 -8.15 15.49 1.85
C ARG A 69 -8.71 14.76 0.62
N SER A 70 -9.86 15.21 0.09
CA SER A 70 -10.50 14.61 -1.09
C SER A 70 -9.58 14.68 -2.31
N THR A 71 -8.99 15.84 -2.58
CA THR A 71 -8.06 16.05 -3.70
C THR A 71 -6.87 15.09 -3.61
N LEU A 72 -6.27 14.93 -2.44
CA LEU A 72 -5.16 14.00 -2.26
C LEU A 72 -5.60 12.53 -2.39
N HIS A 73 -6.81 12.20 -1.95
CA HIS A 73 -7.39 10.87 -2.14
C HIS A 73 -7.62 10.56 -3.62
N ASP A 74 -8.09 11.53 -4.42
CA ASP A 74 -8.25 11.37 -5.87
C ASP A 74 -6.89 11.11 -6.54
N ARG A 75 -5.83 11.82 -6.14
CA ARG A 75 -4.45 11.56 -6.63
C ARG A 75 -3.97 10.14 -6.27
N PHE A 76 -4.30 9.67 -5.08
CA PHE A 76 -4.02 8.29 -4.68
C PHE A 76 -4.79 7.26 -5.55
N GLN A 77 -6.06 7.51 -5.87
CA GLN A 77 -6.83 6.63 -6.77
C GLN A 77 -6.28 6.61 -8.20
N LEU A 78 -5.66 7.73 -8.63
CA LEU A 78 -4.95 7.83 -9.90
C LEU A 78 -3.55 7.21 -9.87
N GLN A 79 -3.18 6.55 -8.76
CA GLN A 79 -1.90 5.87 -8.56
C GLN A 79 -0.67 6.80 -8.57
N GLU A 80 -0.84 8.12 -8.46
CA GLU A 80 0.28 9.07 -8.33
C GLU A 80 0.98 8.95 -6.97
N LEU A 81 0.34 8.29 -6.00
CA LEU A 81 0.88 7.94 -4.69
C LEU A 81 0.66 6.45 -4.43
N LYS A 82 1.64 5.80 -3.80
CA LYS A 82 1.55 4.41 -3.37
C LYS A 82 1.43 4.34 -1.84
N ARG A 83 0.59 3.43 -1.36
CA ARG A 83 0.55 3.08 0.07
C ARG A 83 1.47 1.89 0.32
N ILE A 84 2.50 2.09 1.12
CA ILE A 84 3.47 1.05 1.50
C ILE A 84 3.24 0.66 2.95
N THR A 85 3.36 -0.63 3.27
CA THR A 85 3.22 -1.13 4.65
C THR A 85 4.54 -1.69 5.14
N SER A 86 5.01 -1.17 6.27
CA SER A 86 6.22 -1.62 6.96
C SER A 86 5.84 -2.39 8.22
N THR A 87 6.52 -3.51 8.46
CA THR A 87 6.38 -4.31 9.69
C THR A 87 7.74 -4.41 10.36
N ILE A 88 7.78 -4.10 11.65
CA ILE A 88 9.02 -4.12 12.44
C ILE A 88 9.43 -5.55 12.80
N LYS A 89 8.45 -6.39 13.16
CA LYS A 89 8.74 -7.77 13.52
C LYS A 89 9.21 -8.53 12.28
N PRO A 90 10.40 -9.15 12.31
CA PRO A 90 10.92 -9.85 11.16
C PRO A 90 10.05 -11.07 10.83
N THR A 91 9.92 -11.36 9.54
CA THR A 91 9.25 -12.57 9.07
C THR A 91 10.08 -13.80 9.44
N LEU A 92 9.41 -14.93 9.71
CA LEU A 92 10.06 -16.19 10.06
C LEU A 92 10.89 -16.71 8.87
N LYS A 93 12.22 -16.67 8.99
CA LYS A 93 13.15 -17.20 7.99
C LYS A 93 13.01 -18.73 7.88
N PRO A 94 13.31 -19.34 6.72
CA PRO A 94 13.27 -20.80 6.55
C PRO A 94 14.10 -21.53 7.62
N GLN A 95 15.29 -21.04 7.96
CA GLN A 95 16.13 -21.60 9.01
C GLN A 95 15.43 -21.57 10.38
N ASN A 96 14.76 -20.47 10.70
CA ASN A 96 14.00 -20.33 11.96
C ASN A 96 12.79 -21.28 11.98
N LYS A 97 12.16 -21.56 10.83
CA LYS A 97 11.09 -22.57 10.74
C LYS A 97 11.63 -23.95 11.08
N THR A 98 12.75 -24.35 10.49
CA THR A 98 13.38 -25.65 10.75
C THR A 98 13.81 -25.78 12.21
N ALA A 99 14.41 -24.74 12.79
CA ALA A 99 14.79 -24.74 14.21
C ALA A 99 13.57 -24.90 15.13
N ARG A 100 12.47 -24.19 14.85
CA ARG A 100 11.21 -24.35 15.58
C ARG A 100 10.62 -25.74 15.44
N LEU A 101 10.67 -26.34 14.25
CA LEU A 101 10.19 -27.71 14.03
C LEU A 101 11.02 -28.73 14.83
N LYS A 102 12.35 -28.62 14.79
CA LYS A 102 13.25 -29.46 15.59
C LYS A 102 12.95 -29.34 17.09
N PHE A 103 12.71 -28.12 17.57
CA PHE A 103 12.30 -27.88 18.96
C PHE A 103 10.97 -28.58 19.29
N CYS A 104 9.94 -28.43 18.46
CA CYS A 104 8.65 -29.11 18.65
C CYS A 104 8.82 -30.64 18.71
N LEU A 105 9.63 -31.22 17.82
CA LEU A 105 9.91 -32.66 17.79
C LEU A 105 10.62 -33.14 19.06
N SER A 106 11.54 -32.34 19.60
CA SER A 106 12.24 -32.67 20.85
C SER A 106 11.33 -32.69 22.09
N MET A 107 10.18 -32.02 22.01
CA MET A 107 9.17 -31.93 23.06
C MET A 107 8.13 -33.05 22.98
N MET A 108 8.15 -33.90 21.95
CA MET A 108 7.27 -35.05 21.85
C MET A 108 7.66 -36.12 22.87
N ASP A 109 6.66 -36.79 23.45
CA ASP A 109 6.84 -37.89 24.40
C ASP A 109 7.42 -39.12 23.69
N GLU A 110 8.38 -39.82 24.28
CA GLU A 110 9.12 -40.93 23.67
C GLU A 110 8.20 -42.08 23.20
N ARG A 111 7.04 -42.22 23.86
CA ARG A 111 6.01 -43.22 23.54
C ARG A 111 5.26 -42.95 22.24
N TRP A 112 5.51 -41.81 21.59
CA TRP A 112 4.84 -41.41 20.35
C TRP A 112 5.04 -42.40 19.20
N ILE A 113 6.15 -43.16 19.19
CA ILE A 113 6.44 -44.18 18.16
C ILE A 113 5.54 -45.42 18.33
N SER A 114 5.12 -45.71 19.56
CA SER A 114 4.37 -46.91 19.93
C SER A 114 2.88 -46.64 20.17
N SER A 115 2.47 -45.36 20.24
CA SER A 115 1.10 -44.93 20.48
C SER A 115 0.44 -44.44 19.19
N PRO A 116 -0.81 -44.82 18.91
CA PRO A 116 -1.61 -44.22 17.83
C PRO A 116 -1.81 -42.70 18.01
N TRP A 117 -1.69 -42.21 19.25
CA TRP A 117 -1.91 -40.82 19.62
C TRP A 117 -0.62 -40.23 20.20
N PRO A 118 0.14 -39.46 19.41
CA PRO A 118 1.34 -38.80 19.88
C PRO A 118 0.98 -37.66 20.85
N SER A 119 1.69 -37.59 21.98
CA SER A 119 1.53 -36.57 23.03
C SER A 119 2.81 -35.76 23.20
N PHE A 120 2.68 -34.56 23.76
CA PHE A 120 3.83 -33.78 24.24
C PHE A 120 4.23 -34.25 25.65
N LYS A 121 5.51 -34.08 25.98
CA LYS A 121 6.01 -34.30 27.35
C LYS A 121 5.21 -33.42 28.33
N PRO A 122 4.90 -33.91 29.53
CA PRO A 122 4.00 -33.22 30.47
C PRO A 122 4.57 -31.93 31.10
N MET A 123 5.83 -31.55 30.80
CA MET A 123 6.50 -30.31 31.23
C MET A 123 6.42 -30.02 32.75
N THR A 124 6.21 -31.03 33.58
CA THR A 124 6.03 -30.89 35.04
C THR A 124 7.25 -30.33 35.76
N ASN A 125 8.43 -30.36 35.13
CA ASN A 125 9.68 -29.80 35.65
C ASN A 125 10.15 -28.55 34.88
N MET A 126 9.24 -27.85 34.19
CA MET A 126 9.56 -26.62 33.46
C MET A 126 8.69 -25.46 33.95
N VAL A 127 9.33 -24.34 34.30
CA VAL A 127 8.66 -23.07 34.58
C VAL A 127 8.94 -22.13 33.40
N HIS A 128 7.88 -21.69 32.72
CA HIS A 128 7.99 -20.73 31.63
C HIS A 128 7.93 -19.31 32.18
N ILE A 129 9.04 -18.59 32.11
CA ILE A 129 9.11 -17.16 32.44
C ILE A 129 9.20 -16.40 31.11
N ASP A 130 8.31 -15.43 30.91
CA ASP A 130 8.32 -14.55 29.75
C ASP A 130 8.36 -13.09 30.21
N GLU A 131 9.31 -12.33 29.68
CA GLU A 131 9.38 -10.89 29.89
C GLU A 131 8.66 -10.15 28.77
N LYS A 132 7.62 -9.40 29.16
CA LYS A 132 6.84 -8.63 28.22
C LYS A 132 7.26 -7.17 28.21
N TRP A 133 7.98 -6.78 27.16
CA TRP A 133 8.35 -5.39 26.91
C TRP A 133 7.22 -4.63 26.20
N TYR A 134 6.90 -3.42 26.67
CA TYR A 134 5.94 -2.54 26.04
C TYR A 134 6.65 -1.50 25.18
N ASP A 135 6.54 -1.64 23.86
CA ASP A 135 7.07 -0.68 22.91
C ASP A 135 6.05 0.45 22.64
N MET A 136 6.50 1.70 22.67
CA MET A 136 5.65 2.83 22.24
C MET A 136 5.38 2.84 20.72
N THR A 137 6.20 2.13 19.97
CA THR A 137 6.22 2.11 18.50
C THR A 137 5.30 1.02 17.94
N ARG A 138 4.44 1.39 16.99
CA ARG A 138 3.54 0.43 16.35
C ARG A 138 4.30 -0.58 15.49
N VAL A 139 4.03 -1.87 15.73
CA VAL A 139 4.61 -3.01 14.99
C VAL A 139 4.39 -2.89 13.48
N LYS A 140 3.16 -2.60 13.06
CA LYS A 140 2.79 -2.37 11.65
C LYS A 140 2.48 -0.90 11.43
N SER A 141 2.97 -0.32 10.35
CA SER A 141 2.60 1.04 9.94
C SER A 141 2.61 1.20 8.44
N SER A 142 1.65 1.95 7.94
CA SER A 142 1.51 2.27 6.52
C SER A 142 1.88 3.73 6.27
N TYR A 143 2.46 4.00 5.10
CA TYR A 143 2.87 5.32 4.65
C TYR A 143 2.42 5.55 3.21
N TYR A 144 2.13 6.81 2.89
CA TYR A 144 1.93 7.26 1.51
C TYR A 144 3.24 7.81 0.97
N VAL A 145 3.68 7.25 -0.14
CA VAL A 145 5.03 7.39 -0.72
C VAL A 145 4.88 7.67 -2.22
N LEU A 146 5.82 8.40 -2.82
CA LEU A 146 5.81 8.64 -4.26
C LEU A 146 6.16 7.37 -5.04
N LEU A 147 5.81 7.37 -6.32
CA LEU A 147 6.27 6.33 -7.23
C LEU A 147 7.79 6.44 -7.40
N GLY A 148 8.52 5.38 -7.04
CA GLY A 148 9.99 5.31 -7.15
C GLY A 148 10.78 5.72 -5.91
N GLU A 149 10.12 6.21 -4.85
CA GLU A 149 10.79 6.45 -3.57
C GLU A 149 11.03 5.11 -2.82
N GLU A 150 12.20 4.99 -2.20
CA GLU A 150 12.58 3.77 -1.47
C GLU A 150 11.62 3.48 -0.31
N GLU A 151 11.44 2.19 -0.02
CA GLU A 151 10.57 1.80 1.08
C GLU A 151 11.18 2.24 2.42
N PRO A 152 10.39 2.87 3.30
CA PRO A 152 10.90 3.38 4.55
C PRO A 152 11.38 2.24 5.45
N ASN A 153 12.69 2.16 5.67
CA ASN A 153 13.29 1.21 6.59
C ASN A 153 12.99 1.64 8.04
N ARG A 154 12.31 0.77 8.79
CA ARG A 154 11.98 1.03 10.20
C ARG A 154 12.85 0.16 11.10
N THR A 155 13.81 0.81 11.73
CA THR A 155 14.61 0.23 12.81
C THR A 155 13.99 0.59 14.16
N MET A 156 13.93 -0.39 15.06
CA MET A 156 13.62 -0.14 16.46
C MET A 156 14.90 0.24 17.19
N HIS A 157 14.91 1.40 17.83
CA HIS A 157 15.90 1.69 18.85
C HIS A 157 15.39 1.11 20.17
N LYS A 158 16.09 0.09 20.71
CA LYS A 158 15.84 -0.37 22.07
C LYS A 158 16.18 0.78 23.01
N LEU A 159 15.17 1.39 23.62
CA LEU A 159 15.38 2.22 24.80
C LEU A 159 15.61 1.26 25.95
N ILE A 160 16.88 0.99 26.27
CA ILE A 160 17.22 0.33 27.53
C ILE A 160 16.90 1.35 28.61
N VAL A 161 15.72 1.25 29.22
CA VAL A 161 15.47 1.90 30.49
C VAL A 161 16.30 1.11 31.50
N LEU A 162 17.51 1.58 31.77
CA LEU A 162 18.27 1.18 32.95
C LEU A 162 17.45 1.64 34.15
N GLY A 163 16.61 0.73 34.66
CA GLY A 163 15.96 0.92 35.96
C GLY A 163 17.04 1.13 37.01
N ARG A 164 16.96 2.26 37.71
CA ARG A 164 17.61 2.46 39.01
C ARG A 164 16.85 1.68 40.07
#